data_AF-A0A524L6K0-F1
#
_entry.id   AF-A0A524L6K0-F1
#
_cell.length_a   1.000
_cell.length_b   1.000
_cell.length_c   1.000
_cell.angle_alpha   90.00
_cell.angle_beta   90.00
_cell.angle_gamma   90.00
#
_symmetry.space_group_name_H-M   'P 1'
#
loop_
_entity.id
_entity.type
_entity.pdbx_description
1 polymer ?
#
loop_
_entity_poly.entity_id
_entity_poly.type
_entity_poly.pdbx_seq_one_letter_code
_entity_poly.pdbx_strand_id
1 'polypeptide(L)'
;LHSSEDGPPEIGGLILDPGYRRHPEKAGKALSVVRFAYISMHPNHFEREVIAEMLSPFESPGRSLLWDAFGAKFTGLSYREADHLSARSKQFIADLFPRDPVYATLLPEKVQAMIGHTNEAAKAALRILEKVGFHELGQVDPFDGGPYVGAARDAIASVRDRRQLVLPGLVQEREIPAQPSLALLSAEGRLGFRSTVVPLDEIGAPHVSKASREALGVAAGDPVSVAPLP
;
A
#
# COMPACT_ATOMS: atom_id res chain seq x y z
N LEU A 1 24.23 -11.34 8.37
CA LEU A 1 22.98 -11.05 7.67
C LEU A 1 23.26 -11.25 6.19
N HIS A 2 22.63 -12.22 5.54
CA HIS A 2 22.70 -12.36 4.08
C HIS A 2 21.49 -11.61 3.51
N SER A 3 21.71 -10.75 2.52
CA SER A 3 20.61 -10.14 1.80
C SER A 3 19.86 -11.20 0.98
N SER A 4 18.56 -11.33 1.21
CA SER A 4 17.62 -12.10 0.39
C SER A 4 16.47 -11.19 -0.01
N GLU A 5 15.86 -11.49 -1.16
CA GLU A 5 14.58 -10.90 -1.59
C GLU A 5 13.39 -11.77 -1.15
N ASP A 6 13.65 -12.92 -0.50
CA ASP A 6 12.63 -13.75 0.12
C ASP A 6 12.02 -13.02 1.32
N GLY A 7 10.70 -12.89 1.34
CA GLY A 7 10.00 -12.19 2.40
C GLY A 7 8.56 -11.84 2.01
N PRO A 8 7.84 -11.17 2.93
CA PRO A 8 6.50 -10.69 2.62
C PRO A 8 6.53 -9.70 1.45
N PRO A 9 5.52 -9.72 0.55
CA PRO A 9 5.34 -8.66 -0.41
C PRO A 9 5.25 -7.29 0.28
N GLU A 10 6.01 -6.36 -0.26
CA GLU A 10 6.04 -4.96 0.19
C GLU A 10 5.17 -4.09 -0.73
N ILE A 11 4.36 -3.24 -0.09
CA ILE A 11 3.46 -2.31 -0.74
C ILE A 11 4.18 -0.97 -0.88
N GLY A 12 4.89 -0.81 -2.01
CA GLY A 12 5.53 0.45 -2.39
C GLY A 12 4.78 1.22 -3.48
N GLY A 13 5.23 2.44 -3.79
CA GLY A 13 4.79 3.20 -4.96
C GLY A 13 3.31 3.61 -4.94
N LEU A 14 3.04 4.84 -4.51
CA LEU A 14 1.72 5.46 -4.63
C LEU A 14 1.88 6.93 -5.03
N ILE A 15 1.70 7.19 -6.32
CA ILE A 15 1.78 8.55 -6.86
C ILE A 15 0.42 8.88 -7.47
N LEU A 16 -0.15 9.98 -6.99
CA LEU A 16 -1.38 10.52 -7.51
C LEU A 16 -1.18 12.01 -7.80
N ASP A 17 -1.58 12.40 -9.00
CA ASP A 17 -1.64 13.80 -9.39
C ASP A 17 -2.42 14.61 -8.33
N PRO A 18 -1.92 15.78 -7.91
CA PRO A 18 -2.56 16.60 -6.88
C PRO A 18 -4.04 16.91 -7.12
N GLY A 19 -4.47 17.07 -8.38
CA GLY A 19 -5.86 17.34 -8.75
C GLY A 19 -6.82 16.19 -8.44
N TYR A 20 -6.32 14.97 -8.34
CA TYR A 20 -7.11 13.79 -7.97
C TYR A 20 -7.06 13.47 -6.48
N ARG A 21 -6.30 14.22 -5.68
CA ARG A 21 -6.28 14.05 -4.22
C ARG A 21 -7.57 14.59 -3.62
N ARG A 22 -8.18 13.81 -2.73
CA ARG A 22 -9.49 14.11 -2.11
C ARG A 22 -10.62 14.30 -3.13
N HIS A 23 -10.44 13.83 -4.37
CA HIS A 23 -11.44 13.91 -5.43
C HIS A 23 -12.73 13.15 -5.05
N PRO A 24 -13.92 13.61 -5.49
CA PRO A 24 -15.19 12.93 -5.22
C PRO A 24 -15.20 11.45 -5.64
N GLU A 25 -14.51 11.12 -6.73
CA GLU A 25 -14.39 9.75 -7.27
C GLU A 25 -13.47 8.83 -6.46
N LYS A 26 -12.84 9.34 -5.38
CA LYS A 26 -11.97 8.56 -4.47
C LYS A 26 -10.80 7.85 -5.16
N ALA A 27 -10.29 8.40 -6.25
CA ALA A 27 -9.19 7.83 -7.05
C ALA A 27 -7.97 7.41 -6.20
N GLY A 28 -7.52 8.24 -5.26
CA GLY A 28 -6.40 7.88 -4.39
C GLY A 28 -6.66 6.68 -3.47
N LYS A 29 -7.91 6.52 -3.00
CA LYS A 29 -8.28 5.36 -2.18
C LYS A 29 -8.35 4.10 -3.05
N ALA A 30 -8.98 4.20 -4.22
CA ALA A 30 -9.04 3.10 -5.19
C ALA A 30 -7.63 2.63 -5.59
N LEU A 31 -6.74 3.57 -5.94
CA LEU A 31 -5.34 3.29 -6.30
C LEU A 31 -4.56 2.66 -5.14
N SER A 32 -4.84 3.05 -3.89
CA SER A 32 -4.20 2.46 -2.73
C SER A 32 -4.61 1.00 -2.51
N VAL A 33 -5.89 0.66 -2.68
CA VAL A 33 -6.43 -0.66 -2.31
C VAL A 33 -6.64 -1.64 -3.46
N VAL A 34 -6.51 -1.20 -4.72
CA VAL A 34 -6.64 -2.06 -5.91
C VAL A 34 -5.60 -3.19 -5.93
N ARG A 35 -4.41 -2.94 -5.40
CA ARG A 35 -3.36 -3.96 -5.22
C ARG A 35 -3.82 -5.12 -4.32
N PHE A 36 -4.63 -4.84 -3.31
CA PHE A 36 -5.19 -5.88 -2.44
C PHE A 36 -6.32 -6.64 -3.13
N ALA A 37 -7.07 -5.98 -4.02
CA ALA A 37 -8.02 -6.67 -4.90
C ALA A 37 -7.28 -7.61 -5.87
N TYR A 38 -6.12 -7.22 -6.40
CA TYR A 38 -5.25 -8.12 -7.17
C TYR A 38 -4.78 -9.31 -6.33
N ILE A 39 -4.23 -9.07 -5.14
CA ILE A 39 -3.81 -10.12 -4.20
C ILE A 39 -4.95 -11.10 -3.89
N SER A 40 -6.17 -10.58 -3.68
CA SER A 40 -7.35 -11.41 -3.39
C SER A 40 -7.74 -12.37 -4.53
N MET A 41 -7.37 -12.04 -5.77
CA MET A 41 -7.62 -12.86 -6.96
C MET A 41 -6.48 -13.83 -7.23
N HIS A 42 -5.28 -13.54 -6.74
CA HIS A 42 -4.04 -14.27 -7.00
C HIS A 42 -3.30 -14.66 -5.72
N PRO A 43 -3.95 -15.24 -4.69
CA PRO A 43 -3.35 -15.40 -3.37
C PRO A 43 -2.09 -16.27 -3.40
N ASN A 44 -1.99 -17.23 -4.31
CA ASN A 44 -0.83 -18.13 -4.43
C ASN A 44 0.43 -17.44 -4.98
N HIS A 45 0.33 -16.19 -5.46
CA HIS A 45 1.49 -15.40 -5.90
C HIS A 45 2.12 -14.60 -4.76
N PHE A 46 1.51 -14.62 -3.56
CA PHE A 46 1.88 -13.75 -2.45
C PHE A 46 2.03 -14.55 -1.16
N GLU A 47 3.03 -14.17 -0.37
CA GLU A 47 3.20 -14.66 1.00
C GLU A 47 2.01 -14.30 1.90
N ARG A 48 1.99 -14.92 3.08
CA ARG A 48 0.88 -14.79 4.04
C ARG A 48 0.86 -13.47 4.78
N GLU A 49 1.92 -12.70 4.71
CA GLU A 49 2.02 -11.36 5.31
C GLU A 49 2.27 -10.34 4.21
N VAL A 50 1.75 -9.14 4.39
CA VAL A 50 1.97 -8.02 3.48
C VAL A 50 2.45 -6.84 4.31
N ILE A 51 3.53 -6.20 3.90
CA ILE A 51 4.15 -5.09 4.63
C ILE A 51 4.14 -3.80 3.81
N ALA A 52 4.32 -2.67 4.46
CA ALA A 52 4.57 -1.38 3.84
C ALA A 52 5.55 -0.59 4.70
N GLU A 53 6.52 0.04 4.03
CA GLU A 53 7.41 1.01 4.64
C GLU A 53 6.81 2.42 4.52
N MET A 54 6.76 3.14 5.65
CA MET A 54 6.22 4.48 5.69
C MET A 54 7.35 5.50 5.84
N LEU A 55 7.51 6.39 4.85
CA LEU A 55 8.57 7.40 4.89
C LEU A 55 8.56 8.23 6.18
N SER A 56 9.73 8.41 6.74
CA SER A 56 9.98 9.21 7.93
C SER A 56 10.00 10.72 7.63
N PRO A 57 9.89 11.59 8.65
CA PRO A 57 10.18 13.02 8.50
C PRO A 57 11.63 13.29 8.10
N PHE A 58 11.81 14.07 7.04
CA PHE A 58 13.11 14.62 6.64
C PHE A 58 13.22 16.07 7.10
N GLU A 59 14.42 16.50 7.53
CA GLU A 59 14.66 17.91 7.92
C GLU A 59 14.64 18.82 6.68
N SER A 60 15.15 18.31 5.56
CA SER A 60 15.12 18.94 4.24
C SER A 60 15.24 17.86 3.15
N PRO A 61 14.98 18.19 1.86
CA PRO A 61 15.05 17.19 0.79
C PRO A 61 16.39 16.44 0.76
N GLY A 62 16.36 15.14 1.06
CA GLY A 62 17.55 14.28 1.08
C GLY A 62 18.39 14.34 2.36
N ARG A 63 17.87 14.92 3.46
CA ARG A 63 18.55 14.94 4.77
C ARG A 63 17.72 14.22 5.84
N SER A 64 18.10 12.96 6.11
CA SER A 64 17.56 12.16 7.22
C SER A 64 18.31 12.47 8.52
N LEU A 65 17.58 12.87 9.56
CA LEU A 65 18.17 13.12 10.87
C LEU A 65 18.67 11.83 11.54
N LEU A 66 17.98 10.71 11.32
CA LEU A 66 18.43 9.40 11.82
C LEU A 66 19.73 9.00 11.15
N TRP A 67 19.81 9.13 9.83
CA TRP A 67 21.02 8.80 9.08
C TRP A 67 22.22 9.63 9.53
N ASP A 68 22.05 10.95 9.64
CA ASP A 68 23.12 11.87 10.07
C ASP A 68 23.62 11.53 11.50
N ALA A 69 22.72 11.11 12.38
CA ALA A 69 23.03 10.77 13.77
C ALA A 69 23.63 9.36 13.94
N PHE A 70 23.35 8.46 13.00
CA PHE A 70 23.69 7.04 13.14
C PHE A 70 24.42 6.48 11.91
N GLY A 71 23.73 6.21 10.81
CA GLY A 71 24.32 5.54 9.62
C GLY A 71 25.54 6.24 9.05
N ALA A 72 25.53 7.57 8.98
CA ALA A 72 26.66 8.37 8.51
C ALA A 72 27.93 8.22 9.39
N LYS A 73 27.77 7.87 10.67
CA LYS A 73 28.91 7.66 11.60
C LYS A 73 29.70 6.39 11.30
N PHE A 74 29.06 5.39 10.71
CA PHE A 74 29.69 4.12 10.32
C PHE A 74 30.17 4.14 8.87
N THR A 75 29.46 4.85 7.99
CA THR A 75 29.70 4.80 6.55
C THR A 75 30.50 5.99 6.02
N GLY A 76 30.44 7.14 6.69
CA GLY A 76 30.97 8.41 6.17
C GLY A 76 30.16 8.99 4.99
N LEU A 77 29.03 8.40 4.64
CA LEU A 77 28.20 8.79 3.50
C LEU A 77 27.04 9.69 3.91
N SER A 78 26.64 10.60 3.01
CA SER A 78 25.35 11.28 3.12
C SER A 78 24.18 10.31 2.86
N TYR A 79 22.98 10.69 3.30
CA TYR A 79 21.78 9.88 3.08
C TYR A 79 21.56 9.58 1.58
N ARG A 80 21.72 10.58 0.70
CA ARG A 80 21.54 10.40 -0.75
C ARG A 80 22.55 9.44 -1.37
N GLU A 81 23.80 9.50 -0.93
CA GLU A 81 24.82 8.57 -1.41
C GLU A 81 24.53 7.15 -0.94
N ALA A 82 24.12 7.00 0.31
CA ALA A 82 23.76 5.71 0.89
C ALA A 82 22.50 5.12 0.23
N ASP A 83 21.46 5.92 0.00
CA ASP A 83 20.25 5.55 -0.73
C ASP A 83 20.56 5.09 -2.15
N HIS A 84 21.37 5.85 -2.90
CA HIS A 84 21.81 5.47 -4.24
C HIS A 84 22.64 4.16 -4.27
N LEU A 85 23.47 3.91 -3.25
CA LEU A 85 24.24 2.67 -3.15
C LEU A 85 23.35 1.49 -2.74
N SER A 86 22.37 1.72 -1.87
CA SER A 86 21.41 0.71 -1.42
C SER A 86 20.63 0.10 -2.58
N ALA A 87 20.30 0.92 -3.58
CA ALA A 87 19.63 0.49 -4.80
C ALA A 87 20.47 -0.49 -5.65
N ARG A 88 21.80 -0.55 -5.42
CA ARG A 88 22.72 -1.46 -6.13
C ARG A 88 23.12 -2.68 -5.31
N SER A 89 23.18 -2.55 -3.98
CA SER A 89 23.55 -3.65 -3.08
C SER A 89 22.92 -3.45 -1.70
N LYS A 90 21.99 -4.33 -1.34
CA LYS A 90 21.42 -4.35 0.02
C LYS A 90 22.43 -4.85 1.06
N GLN A 91 23.43 -5.63 0.65
CA GLN A 91 24.46 -6.17 1.55
C GLN A 91 25.32 -5.07 2.19
N PHE A 92 25.54 -3.96 1.46
CA PHE A 92 26.29 -2.81 1.95
C PHE A 92 25.74 -2.29 3.29
N ILE A 93 24.42 -2.24 3.44
CA ILE A 93 23.76 -1.76 4.66
C ILE A 93 23.97 -2.77 5.79
N ALA A 94 23.71 -4.05 5.49
CA ALA A 94 23.75 -5.12 6.46
C ALA A 94 25.16 -5.32 7.07
N ASP A 95 26.21 -4.98 6.32
CA ASP A 95 27.59 -5.09 6.77
C ASP A 95 28.07 -3.89 7.59
N LEU A 96 27.44 -2.72 7.42
CA LEU A 96 27.85 -1.48 8.07
C LEU A 96 27.08 -1.16 9.34
N PHE A 97 25.91 -1.76 9.52
CA PHE A 97 25.11 -1.58 10.72
C PHE A 97 25.60 -2.50 11.85
N PRO A 98 25.62 -2.01 13.10
CA PRO A 98 25.99 -2.83 14.25
C PRO A 98 25.01 -4.01 14.40
N ARG A 99 25.54 -5.15 14.83
CA ARG A 99 24.73 -6.34 15.15
C ARG A 99 24.14 -6.29 16.55
N ASP A 100 24.73 -5.46 17.41
CA ASP A 100 24.29 -5.26 18.78
C ASP A 100 23.18 -4.22 18.86
N PRO A 101 22.30 -4.30 19.88
CA PRO A 101 21.25 -3.30 20.09
C PRO A 101 21.81 -1.89 20.21
N VAL A 102 21.11 -0.94 19.57
CA VAL A 102 21.42 0.49 19.66
C VAL A 102 20.39 1.15 20.56
N TYR A 103 20.86 1.74 21.66
CA TYR A 103 19.98 2.45 22.57
C TYR A 103 19.58 3.80 21.97
N ALA A 104 18.30 3.98 21.66
CA ALA A 104 17.77 5.23 21.12
C ALA A 104 18.08 6.44 22.04
N THR A 105 18.21 6.23 23.35
CA THR A 105 18.60 7.24 24.33
C THR A 105 19.99 7.85 24.09
N LEU A 106 20.82 7.23 23.26
CA LEU A 106 22.12 7.76 22.85
C LEU A 106 22.03 8.75 21.66
N LEU A 107 20.88 8.79 20.99
CA LEU A 107 20.64 9.69 19.86
C LEU A 107 20.14 11.05 20.37
N PRO A 108 20.32 12.14 19.60
CA PRO A 108 19.73 13.44 19.96
C PRO A 108 18.21 13.35 20.14
N GLU A 109 17.64 14.14 21.05
CA GLU A 109 16.19 14.10 21.36
C GLU A 109 15.31 14.25 20.12
N LYS A 110 15.70 15.13 19.18
CA LYS A 110 14.99 15.32 17.90
C LYS A 110 14.95 14.07 17.02
N VAL A 111 15.98 13.22 17.12
CA VAL A 111 16.06 11.94 16.39
C VAL A 111 15.21 10.90 17.10
N GLN A 112 15.26 10.84 18.43
CA GLN A 112 14.41 9.95 19.22
C GLN A 112 12.92 10.19 18.93
N ALA A 113 12.51 11.47 18.85
CA ALA A 113 11.12 11.85 18.62
C ALA A 113 10.56 11.48 17.24
N MET A 114 11.41 11.26 16.23
CA MET A 114 10.96 10.92 14.88
C MET A 114 10.96 9.41 14.58
N ILE A 115 11.71 8.60 15.34
CA ILE A 115 11.75 7.15 15.12
C ILE A 115 10.34 6.58 15.25
N GLY A 116 9.94 5.75 14.29
CA GLY A 116 8.61 5.14 14.23
C GLY A 116 7.50 6.08 13.79
N HIS A 117 7.80 7.32 13.39
CA HIS A 117 6.81 8.26 12.92
C HIS A 117 6.89 8.47 11.41
N THR A 118 5.74 8.60 10.76
CA THR A 118 5.67 8.90 9.33
C THR A 118 5.57 10.41 9.08
N ASN A 119 6.03 10.87 7.92
CA ASN A 119 5.89 12.28 7.51
C ASN A 119 4.45 12.67 7.17
N GLU A 120 4.17 13.99 7.14
CA GLU A 120 2.82 14.52 6.87
C GLU A 120 2.24 14.07 5.53
N ALA A 121 3.08 13.89 4.50
CA ALA A 121 2.62 13.47 3.17
C ALA A 121 2.14 12.01 3.16
N ALA A 122 2.74 11.17 4.01
CA ALA A 122 2.45 9.73 4.11
C ALA A 122 1.31 9.40 5.09
N LYS A 123 0.95 10.29 6.02
CA LYS A 123 -0.19 10.08 6.97
C LYS A 123 -1.52 9.71 6.31
N ALA A 124 -1.78 10.20 5.11
CA ALA A 124 -3.01 9.85 4.40
C ALA A 124 -2.98 8.40 3.88
N ALA A 125 -1.82 7.92 3.42
CA ALA A 125 -1.62 6.56 2.98
C ALA A 125 -1.66 5.59 4.17
N LEU A 126 -0.97 5.92 5.28
CA LEU A 126 -0.99 5.13 6.51
C LEU A 126 -2.43 4.89 7.00
N ARG A 127 -3.25 5.94 7.07
CA ARG A 127 -4.66 5.82 7.48
C ARG A 127 -5.51 4.94 6.55
N ILE A 128 -5.14 4.81 5.27
CA ILE A 128 -5.83 3.88 4.38
C ILE A 128 -5.41 2.44 4.70
N LEU A 129 -4.11 2.21 4.93
CA LEU A 129 -3.57 0.91 5.33
C LEU A 129 -4.20 0.42 6.64
N GLU A 130 -4.24 1.27 7.67
CA GLU A 130 -4.87 0.97 8.96
C GLU A 130 -6.34 0.55 8.79
N LYS A 131 -7.09 1.28 7.96
CA LYS A 131 -8.50 0.97 7.68
C LYS A 131 -8.71 -0.37 6.99
N VAL A 132 -7.74 -0.84 6.20
CA VAL A 132 -7.83 -2.16 5.56
C VAL A 132 -7.24 -3.27 6.42
N GLY A 133 -6.71 -2.97 7.61
CA GLY A 133 -6.26 -3.96 8.60
C GLY A 133 -4.76 -4.00 8.85
N PHE A 134 -3.98 -3.05 8.33
CA PHE A 134 -2.56 -2.93 8.67
C PHE A 134 -2.39 -2.39 10.08
N HIS A 135 -1.32 -2.81 10.74
CA HIS A 135 -0.92 -2.36 12.07
C HIS A 135 0.61 -2.22 12.13
N GLU A 136 1.11 -1.48 13.11
CA GLU A 136 2.54 -1.32 13.34
C GLU A 136 3.21 -2.65 13.69
N LEU A 137 4.38 -2.91 13.09
CA LEU A 137 5.15 -4.14 13.32
C LEU A 137 6.23 -3.99 14.41
N GLY A 138 6.36 -2.80 15.00
CA GLY A 138 7.44 -2.50 15.95
C GLY A 138 8.83 -2.49 15.28
N GLN A 139 8.88 -2.24 13.97
CA GLN A 139 10.09 -2.16 13.16
C GLN A 139 10.17 -0.79 12.48
N VAL A 140 11.39 -0.34 12.20
CA VAL A 140 11.65 0.93 11.52
C VAL A 140 12.69 0.76 10.44
N ASP A 141 12.63 1.60 9.41
CA ASP A 141 13.65 1.66 8.37
C ASP A 141 15.01 2.05 8.97
N PRO A 142 16.08 1.29 8.70
CA PRO A 142 17.40 1.58 9.26
C PRO A 142 18.02 2.90 8.77
N PHE A 143 17.56 3.48 7.66
CA PHE A 143 18.07 4.75 7.14
C PHE A 143 17.33 5.96 7.68
N ASP A 144 16.00 5.94 7.61
CA ASP A 144 15.17 7.11 7.88
C ASP A 144 14.36 7.00 9.18
N GLY A 145 14.19 5.79 9.72
CA GLY A 145 13.47 5.55 10.97
C GLY A 145 11.95 5.48 10.80
N GLY A 146 11.47 5.42 9.56
CA GLY A 146 10.07 5.34 9.20
C GLY A 146 9.47 4.00 9.65
N PRO A 147 8.22 3.98 10.14
CA PRO A 147 7.64 2.76 10.69
C PRO A 147 7.28 1.77 9.59
N TYR A 148 7.46 0.49 9.90
CA TYR A 148 6.92 -0.61 9.12
C TYR A 148 5.54 -0.97 9.65
N VAL A 149 4.60 -1.09 8.73
CA VAL A 149 3.25 -1.58 9.01
C VAL A 149 2.99 -2.85 8.20
N GLY A 150 2.13 -3.73 8.71
CA GLY A 150 1.79 -4.97 8.01
C GLY A 150 0.45 -5.54 8.40
N ALA A 151 0.01 -6.53 7.64
CA ALA A 151 -1.18 -7.32 7.90
C ALA A 151 -0.98 -8.75 7.42
N ALA A 152 -1.65 -9.70 8.07
CA ALA A 152 -1.88 -11.01 7.45
C ALA A 152 -2.68 -10.80 6.15
N ARG A 153 -2.21 -11.35 5.03
CA ARG A 153 -2.79 -11.20 3.70
C ARG A 153 -4.30 -11.42 3.71
N ASP A 154 -4.75 -12.49 4.37
CA ASP A 154 -6.15 -12.90 4.41
C ASP A 154 -7.01 -12.06 5.37
N ALA A 155 -6.38 -11.25 6.24
CA ALA A 155 -7.07 -10.31 7.12
C ALA A 155 -7.31 -8.94 6.46
N ILE A 156 -6.64 -8.65 5.34
CA ILE A 156 -6.80 -7.38 4.61
C ILE A 156 -8.24 -7.29 4.08
N ALA A 157 -8.92 -6.17 4.32
CA ALA A 157 -10.35 -6.00 4.01
C ALA A 157 -10.71 -6.38 2.56
N SER A 158 -9.93 -5.97 1.57
CA SER A 158 -10.18 -6.31 0.15
C SER A 158 -10.00 -7.81 -0.16
N VAL A 159 -9.27 -8.55 0.68
CA VAL A 159 -9.07 -10.00 0.56
C VAL A 159 -10.16 -10.73 1.33
N ARG A 160 -10.36 -10.37 2.59
CA ARG A 160 -11.32 -10.98 3.52
C ARG A 160 -12.77 -10.80 3.06
N ASP A 161 -13.15 -9.58 2.67
CA ASP A 161 -14.54 -9.21 2.39
C ASP A 161 -14.87 -9.29 0.89
N ARG A 162 -13.99 -9.93 0.11
CA ARG A 162 -14.17 -10.15 -1.32
C ARG A 162 -15.40 -11.02 -1.57
N ARG A 163 -16.22 -10.61 -2.53
CA ARG A 163 -17.29 -11.42 -3.13
C ARG A 163 -16.97 -11.72 -4.58
N GLN A 164 -17.26 -12.94 -5.00
CA GLN A 164 -17.17 -13.33 -6.41
C GLN A 164 -18.57 -13.41 -7.00
N LEU A 165 -18.78 -12.76 -8.15
CA LEU A 165 -20.04 -12.74 -8.87
C LEU A 165 -19.82 -13.17 -10.32
N VAL A 166 -20.90 -13.58 -10.98
CA VAL A 166 -20.94 -13.79 -12.43
C VAL A 166 -21.80 -12.71 -13.04
N LEU A 167 -21.30 -12.03 -14.08
CA LEU A 167 -22.04 -10.91 -14.66
C LEU A 167 -23.32 -11.38 -15.37
N PRO A 168 -24.47 -10.74 -15.09
CA PRO A 168 -25.73 -11.10 -15.73
C PRO A 168 -25.73 -10.75 -17.23
N GLY A 169 -26.61 -11.42 -17.98
CA GLY A 169 -26.81 -11.26 -19.42
C GLY A 169 -27.22 -9.86 -19.86
N LEU A 170 -28.05 -9.18 -19.07
CA LEU A 170 -28.53 -7.83 -19.34
C LEU A 170 -27.90 -6.84 -18.36
N VAL A 171 -27.49 -5.67 -18.86
CA VAL A 171 -27.18 -4.53 -18.02
C VAL A 171 -28.50 -4.08 -17.40
N GLN A 172 -28.63 -4.26 -16.09
CA GLN A 172 -29.76 -3.70 -15.34
C GLN A 172 -29.35 -2.32 -14.86
N GLU A 173 -30.03 -1.29 -15.36
CA GLU A 173 -30.01 0.02 -14.73
C GLU A 173 -30.86 -0.08 -13.46
N ARG A 174 -30.18 -0.05 -12.31
CA ARG A 174 -30.81 0.01 -11.00
C ARG A 174 -30.65 1.42 -10.46
N GLU A 175 -31.62 1.84 -9.67
CA GLU A 175 -31.55 3.13 -9.00
C GLU A 175 -30.35 3.12 -8.04
N ILE A 176 -29.47 4.11 -8.21
CA ILE A 176 -28.29 4.27 -7.36
C ILE A 176 -28.71 5.16 -6.18
N PRO A 177 -28.48 4.74 -4.93
CA PRO A 177 -28.77 5.58 -3.77
C PRO A 177 -28.08 6.95 -3.87
N ALA A 178 -28.66 8.00 -3.26
CA ALA A 178 -28.10 9.35 -3.29
C ALA A 178 -26.66 9.43 -2.71
N GLN A 179 -26.33 8.53 -1.77
CA GLN A 179 -24.99 8.38 -1.19
C GLN A 179 -24.62 6.90 -1.15
N PRO A 180 -24.22 6.32 -2.29
CA PRO A 180 -23.98 4.89 -2.37
C PRO A 180 -22.67 4.53 -1.67
N SER A 181 -22.63 3.35 -1.06
CA SER A 181 -21.34 2.73 -0.74
C SER A 181 -20.60 2.40 -2.03
N LEU A 182 -19.28 2.52 -2.03
CA LEU A 182 -18.45 2.25 -3.20
C LEU A 182 -17.72 0.92 -3.04
N ALA A 183 -17.47 0.25 -4.15
CA ALA A 183 -16.67 -0.97 -4.22
C ALA A 183 -15.70 -0.94 -5.39
N LEU A 184 -14.59 -1.67 -5.25
CA LEU A 184 -13.79 -2.08 -6.39
C LEU A 184 -14.46 -3.28 -7.05
N LEU A 185 -14.73 -3.13 -8.35
CA LEU A 185 -15.08 -4.22 -9.24
C LEU A 185 -13.86 -4.57 -10.06
N SER A 186 -13.33 -5.78 -9.90
CA SER A 186 -12.11 -6.25 -10.54
C SER A 186 -12.36 -7.51 -11.34
N ALA A 187 -11.61 -7.70 -12.42
CA ALA A 187 -11.71 -8.88 -13.27
C ALA A 187 -10.38 -9.18 -13.95
N GLU A 188 -10.16 -10.46 -14.27
CA GLU A 188 -9.13 -10.89 -15.21
C GLU A 188 -9.79 -10.96 -16.59
N GLY A 189 -9.85 -9.82 -17.26
CA GLY A 189 -10.51 -9.71 -18.57
C GLY A 189 -9.57 -10.05 -19.73
N ARG A 190 -10.04 -9.83 -20.96
CA ARG A 190 -9.24 -9.99 -22.18
C ARG A 190 -7.97 -9.12 -22.24
N LEU A 191 -7.85 -8.13 -21.35
CA LEU A 191 -6.72 -7.20 -21.24
C LEU A 191 -5.87 -7.44 -19.98
N GLY A 192 -6.02 -8.60 -19.35
CA GLY A 192 -5.48 -8.93 -18.04
C GLY A 192 -6.28 -8.27 -16.91
N PHE A 193 -5.67 -8.21 -15.73
CA PHE A 193 -6.28 -7.59 -14.56
C PHE A 193 -6.70 -6.14 -14.83
N ARG A 194 -7.97 -5.86 -14.54
CA ARG A 194 -8.55 -4.52 -14.55
C ARG A 194 -9.41 -4.34 -13.31
N SER A 195 -9.52 -3.11 -12.86
CA SER A 195 -10.41 -2.73 -11.76
C SER A 195 -10.99 -1.35 -11.99
N THR A 196 -12.22 -1.15 -11.55
CA THR A 196 -12.89 0.15 -11.54
C THR A 196 -13.69 0.32 -10.25
N VAL A 197 -14.04 1.57 -9.92
CA VAL A 197 -14.91 1.87 -8.78
C VAL A 197 -16.35 1.88 -9.27
N VAL A 198 -17.23 1.17 -8.57
CA VAL A 198 -18.66 1.15 -8.85
C VAL A 198 -19.46 1.42 -7.57
N PRO A 199 -20.63 2.06 -7.67
CA PRO A 199 -21.54 2.16 -6.56
C PRO A 199 -22.22 0.81 -6.28
N LEU A 200 -22.56 0.58 -5.03
CA LEU A 200 -23.40 -0.52 -4.57
C LEU A 200 -24.85 -0.04 -4.41
N ASP A 201 -25.81 -0.90 -4.74
CA ASP A 201 -27.23 -0.69 -4.43
C ASP A 201 -27.55 -0.99 -2.94
N GLU A 202 -28.82 -0.83 -2.54
CA GLU A 202 -29.26 -0.99 -1.14
C GLU A 202 -29.02 -2.40 -0.57
N ILE A 203 -28.98 -3.43 -1.42
CA ILE A 203 -28.69 -4.81 -1.03
C ILE A 203 -27.21 -5.16 -1.19
N GLY A 204 -26.37 -4.18 -1.54
CA GLY A 204 -24.92 -4.33 -1.69
C GLY A 204 -24.48 -4.95 -3.01
N ALA A 205 -25.33 -5.01 -4.04
CA ALA A 205 -24.93 -5.48 -5.37
C ALA A 205 -24.25 -4.35 -6.17
N PRO A 206 -23.17 -4.64 -6.93
CA PRO A 206 -22.49 -3.62 -7.71
C PRO A 206 -23.32 -3.18 -8.92
N HIS A 207 -23.40 -1.87 -9.15
CA HIS A 207 -23.94 -1.32 -10.38
C HIS A 207 -22.91 -1.44 -11.52
N VAL A 208 -23.13 -2.39 -12.43
CA VAL A 208 -22.20 -2.70 -13.53
C VAL A 208 -22.70 -2.13 -14.85
N SER A 209 -22.32 -0.88 -15.12
CA SER A 209 -22.67 -0.17 -16.36
C SER A 209 -21.98 -0.75 -17.60
N LYS A 210 -22.43 -0.33 -18.80
CA LYS A 210 -21.74 -0.63 -20.06
C LYS A 210 -20.28 -0.13 -20.04
N ALA A 211 -20.05 1.08 -19.54
CA ALA A 211 -18.71 1.65 -19.40
C ALA A 211 -17.82 0.81 -18.47
N SER A 212 -18.38 0.30 -17.36
CA SER A 212 -17.66 -0.59 -16.44
C SER A 212 -17.23 -1.88 -17.13
N ARG A 213 -18.12 -2.50 -17.93
CA ARG A 213 -17.81 -3.72 -18.70
C ARG A 213 -16.72 -3.48 -19.75
N GLU A 214 -16.82 -2.37 -20.49
CA GLU A 214 -15.82 -1.98 -21.49
C GLU A 214 -14.45 -1.73 -20.84
N ALA A 215 -14.40 -1.00 -19.72
CA ALA A 215 -13.18 -0.71 -18.99
C ALA A 215 -12.52 -1.97 -18.40
N LEU A 216 -13.33 -2.92 -17.93
CA LEU A 216 -12.84 -4.20 -17.40
C LEU A 216 -12.53 -5.22 -18.51
N GLY A 217 -13.08 -5.04 -19.71
CA GLY A 217 -12.93 -6.00 -20.81
C GLY A 217 -13.66 -7.32 -20.55
N VAL A 218 -14.86 -7.25 -19.98
CA VAL A 218 -15.70 -8.40 -19.58
C VAL A 218 -17.08 -8.36 -20.23
N ALA A 219 -17.67 -9.54 -20.43
CA ALA A 219 -18.99 -9.78 -21.00
C ALA A 219 -19.93 -10.47 -19.99
N ALA A 220 -21.15 -10.77 -20.44
CA ALA A 220 -22.06 -11.61 -19.67
C ALA A 220 -21.47 -13.02 -19.47
N GLY A 221 -21.64 -13.58 -18.28
CA GLY A 221 -21.07 -14.87 -17.90
C GLY A 221 -19.65 -14.81 -17.35
N ASP A 222 -18.96 -13.68 -17.47
CA ASP A 222 -17.60 -13.55 -16.94
C ASP A 222 -17.61 -13.41 -15.41
N PRO A 223 -16.63 -14.02 -14.71
CA PRO A 223 -16.45 -13.86 -13.28
C PRO A 223 -15.86 -12.48 -12.96
N VAL A 224 -16.39 -11.85 -11.92
CA VAL A 224 -15.88 -10.59 -11.37
C VAL A 224 -15.71 -10.70 -9.86
N SER A 225 -14.74 -9.95 -9.35
CA SER A 225 -14.45 -9.79 -7.93
C SER A 225 -14.98 -8.44 -7.45
N VAL A 226 -15.63 -8.41 -6.30
CA VAL A 226 -16.12 -7.19 -5.65
C VAL A 226 -15.49 -7.09 -4.28
N ALA A 227 -14.74 -6.02 -4.04
CA ALA A 227 -14.16 -5.70 -2.74
C ALA A 227 -14.66 -4.33 -2.26
N PRO A 228 -15.02 -4.17 -0.97
CA PRO A 228 -15.47 -2.88 -0.46
C PRO A 228 -14.38 -1.82 -0.59
N LEU A 229 -14.78 -0.58 -0.90
CA LEU A 229 -13.88 0.57 -0.80
C LEU A 229 -13.99 1.13 0.63
N PRO A 230 -12.88 1.19 1.41
CA PRO A 230 -12.89 1.65 2.82
C PRO A 230 -13.10 3.16 2.95
#